data_AF-S8C4K2-F1
#
_entry.id   AF-S8C4K2-F1
#
_cell.length_a   1.000
_cell.length_b   1.000
_cell.length_c   1.000
_cell.angle_alpha   90.00
_cell.angle_beta   90.00
_cell.angle_gamma   90.00
#
_symmetry.space_group_name_H-M   'P 1'
#
loop_
_entity.id
_entity.type
_entity.pdbx_description
1 polymer ?
#
loop_
_entity_poly.entity_id
_entity_poly.type
_entity_poly.pdbx_seq_one_letter_code
_entity_poly.pdbx_strand_id
1 'polypeptide(L)'
;TATMPREPSNYDEIAMQQSLLFSDSLKDLKNLGKQLYSAAEYFEFSYTNDDQKNVLVNTLKDYAVKALVNAVDHLGSVSYKVNAIVNEKFSELSGAELRISCIQQ
;
A
#
# COMPACT_ATOMS: atom_id res chain seq x y z
N THR A 1 43.45 21.61 0.56
CA THR A 1 42.43 22.46 -0.09
C THR A 1 41.12 21.68 -0.15
N ALA A 2 40.09 22.26 0.46
CA ALA A 2 38.65 21.92 0.45
C ALA A 2 38.22 20.46 0.20
N THR A 3 37.92 19.75 1.30
CA THR A 3 36.93 18.67 1.31
C THR A 3 35.54 19.26 1.05
N MET A 4 34.88 18.83 -0.02
CA MET A 4 33.47 19.13 -0.33
C MET A 4 32.63 17.85 -0.18
N PRO A 5 31.35 17.97 0.20
CA PRO A 5 30.68 17.05 1.12
C PRO A 5 30.15 15.80 0.40
N ARG A 6 30.44 14.63 0.96
CA ARG A 6 29.67 13.42 0.66
C ARG A 6 28.34 13.50 1.42
N GLU A 7 27.26 13.87 0.74
CA GLU A 7 25.90 13.44 1.11
C GLU A 7 25.13 12.80 -0.07
N PRO A 8 25.59 11.68 -0.68
CA PRO A 8 24.73 10.83 -1.49
C PRO A 8 24.08 9.67 -0.70
N SER A 9 24.50 9.33 0.53
CA SER A 9 24.02 8.11 1.19
C SER A 9 22.60 8.22 1.74
N ASN A 10 22.20 9.39 2.26
CA ASN A 10 20.95 9.50 3.01
C ASN A 10 19.70 9.46 2.11
N TYR A 11 19.77 10.06 0.91
CA TYR A 11 18.64 10.07 -0.02
C TYR A 11 18.34 8.67 -0.58
N ASP A 12 19.37 7.96 -1.03
CA ASP A 12 19.23 6.60 -1.55
C ASP A 12 18.73 5.62 -0.47
N GLU A 13 19.20 5.77 0.77
CA GLU A 13 18.73 4.98 1.91
C GLU A 13 17.24 5.22 2.22
N ILE A 14 16.79 6.49 2.19
CA ILE A 14 15.38 6.86 2.40
C ILE A 14 14.49 6.27 1.28
N ALA A 15 14.92 6.39 0.02
CA ALA A 15 14.18 5.84 -1.11
C ALA A 15 14.07 4.31 -1.04
N MET A 16 15.16 3.62 -0.67
CA MET A 16 15.14 2.17 -0.43
C MET A 16 14.16 1.78 0.69
N GLN A 17 14.17 2.52 1.80
CA GLN A 17 13.27 2.26 2.92
C GLN A 17 11.80 2.45 2.52
N GLN A 18 11.49 3.49 1.73
CA GLN A 18 10.13 3.70 1.21
C GLN A 18 9.68 2.57 0.28
N SER A 19 10.56 2.07 -0.58
CA SER A 19 10.27 0.92 -1.44
C SER A 19 9.96 -0.34 -0.65
N LEU A 20 10.69 -0.60 0.44
CA LEU A 20 10.44 -1.74 1.33
C LEU A 20 9.05 -1.60 2.00
N LEU A 21 8.76 -0.44 2.59
CA LEU A 21 7.47 -0.17 3.24
C LEU A 21 6.29 -0.25 2.27
N PHE A 22 6.49 0.13 1.01
CA PHE A 22 5.49 -0.01 -0.04
C PHE A 22 5.24 -1.48 -0.39
N SER A 23 6.30 -2.26 -0.57
CA SER A 23 6.21 -3.71 -0.81
C SER A 23 5.49 -4.44 0.32
N ASP A 24 5.80 -4.09 1.57
CA ASP A 24 5.11 -4.66 2.74
C ASP A 24 3.61 -4.33 2.73
N SER A 25 3.25 -3.11 2.35
CA SER A 25 1.83 -2.71 2.25
C SER A 25 1.07 -3.50 1.19
N LEU A 26 1.70 -3.80 0.05
CA LEU A 26 1.11 -4.65 -0.99
C LEU A 26 0.96 -6.10 -0.51
N LYS A 27 1.94 -6.61 0.23
CA LYS A 27 1.88 -7.93 0.83
C LYS A 27 0.75 -8.04 1.85
N ASP A 28 0.58 -7.02 2.69
CA ASP A 28 -0.51 -6.96 3.67
C ASP A 28 -1.88 -6.89 3.00
N LEU A 29 -2.04 -6.07 1.96
CA LEU A 29 -3.27 -6.00 1.18
C LEU A 29 -3.60 -7.35 0.52
N LYS A 30 -2.60 -8.04 -0.04
CA LYS A 30 -2.78 -9.40 -0.59
C LYS A 30 -3.18 -10.40 0.47
N ASN A 31 -2.60 -10.33 1.66
CA ASN A 31 -2.94 -11.21 2.77
C ASN A 31 -4.34 -10.94 3.31
N LEU A 32 -4.75 -9.68 3.40
CA LEU A 32 -6.12 -9.29 3.73
C LEU A 32 -7.10 -9.94 2.76
N GLY A 33 -6.84 -9.86 1.44
CA GLY A 33 -7.69 -10.53 0.44
C GLY A 33 -7.88 -12.02 0.71
N LYS A 34 -6.80 -12.75 1.03
CA LYS A 34 -6.88 -14.17 1.40
C LYS A 34 -7.73 -14.41 2.65
N GLN A 35 -7.54 -13.59 3.69
CA GLN A 35 -8.31 -13.69 4.93
C GLN A 35 -9.80 -13.47 4.69
N LEU A 36 -10.15 -12.49 3.83
CA LEU A 36 -11.54 -12.21 3.47
C LEU A 36 -12.18 -13.38 2.72
N TYR A 37 -11.46 -14.04 1.80
CA TYR A 37 -11.95 -15.25 1.14
C TYR A 37 -12.18 -16.39 2.13
N SER A 38 -11.23 -16.68 3.00
CA SER A 38 -11.39 -17.74 4.01
C SER A 38 -12.55 -17.43 4.98
N ALA A 39 -12.76 -16.17 5.34
CA ALA A 39 -13.90 -15.77 6.16
C ALA A 39 -15.23 -15.97 5.39
N ALA A 40 -15.28 -15.62 4.11
CA ALA A 40 -16.47 -15.84 3.28
C ALA A 40 -16.82 -17.32 3.16
N GLU A 41 -15.82 -18.19 2.90
CA GLU A 41 -15.99 -19.65 2.89
C GLU A 41 -16.52 -20.17 4.23
N TYR A 42 -15.97 -19.68 5.34
CA TYR A 42 -16.45 -20.03 6.67
C TYR A 42 -17.91 -19.63 6.88
N PHE A 43 -18.28 -18.40 6.55
CA PHE A 43 -19.66 -17.93 6.70
C PHE A 43 -20.65 -18.71 5.83
N GLU A 44 -20.27 -19.07 4.60
CA GLU A 44 -21.08 -19.91 3.72
C GLU A 44 -21.29 -21.32 4.29
N PHE A 45 -20.20 -21.94 4.75
CA PHE A 45 -20.25 -23.26 5.38
C PHE A 45 -21.11 -23.25 6.64
N SER A 46 -20.90 -22.29 7.54
CA SER A 46 -21.70 -22.16 8.77
C SER A 46 -23.15 -21.83 8.47
N TYR A 47 -23.43 -21.00 7.46
CA TYR A 47 -24.80 -20.66 7.09
C TYR A 47 -25.55 -21.85 6.50
N THR A 48 -24.87 -22.86 5.99
CA THR A 48 -25.53 -24.09 5.54
C THR A 48 -25.79 -25.03 6.71
N ASN A 49 -24.84 -25.15 7.65
CA ASN A 49 -24.82 -26.23 8.63
C ASN A 49 -25.30 -25.88 10.07
N ASP A 50 -25.39 -24.61 10.44
CA ASP A 50 -25.75 -24.19 11.82
C ASP A 50 -27.22 -23.78 11.94
N ASP A 51 -27.91 -24.17 13.01
CA ASP A 51 -29.31 -23.79 13.24
C ASP A 51 -29.47 -22.30 13.68
N GLN A 52 -28.41 -21.67 14.20
CA GLN A 52 -28.44 -20.28 14.69
C GLN A 52 -28.28 -19.21 13.58
N LYS A 53 -29.05 -19.33 12.48
CA LYS A 53 -28.90 -18.48 11.29
C LYS A 53 -28.95 -16.97 11.58
N ASN A 54 -29.86 -16.52 12.46
CA ASN A 54 -30.03 -15.10 12.77
C ASN A 54 -28.79 -14.48 13.43
N VAL A 55 -28.15 -15.21 14.35
CA VAL A 55 -26.91 -14.76 15.00
C VAL A 55 -25.79 -14.69 13.98
N LEU A 56 -25.67 -15.73 13.14
CA LEU A 56 -24.65 -15.79 12.09
C LEU A 56 -24.79 -14.64 11.07
N VAL A 57 -26.02 -14.34 10.62
CA VAL A 57 -26.27 -13.26 9.67
C VAL A 57 -25.91 -11.89 10.26
N ASN A 58 -26.19 -11.65 11.54
CA ASN A 58 -25.80 -10.39 12.19
C ASN A 58 -24.27 -10.29 12.30
N THR A 59 -23.59 -11.35 12.72
CA THR A 59 -22.12 -11.40 12.74
C THR A 59 -21.51 -11.18 11.36
N LEU A 60 -22.08 -11.78 10.31
CA LEU A 60 -21.64 -11.60 8.93
C LEU A 60 -21.81 -10.14 8.48
N LYS A 61 -22.92 -9.48 8.81
CA LYS A 61 -23.13 -8.06 8.47
C LYS A 61 -22.06 -7.17 9.12
N ASP A 62 -21.82 -7.36 10.42
CA ASP A 62 -20.80 -6.60 11.15
C ASP A 62 -19.40 -6.84 10.58
N TYR A 63 -19.11 -8.10 10.24
CA TYR A 63 -17.84 -8.47 9.61
C TYR A 63 -17.70 -7.82 8.23
N ALA A 64 -18.73 -7.87 7.39
CA ALA A 64 -18.70 -7.31 6.04
C ALA A 64 -18.43 -5.80 6.04
N VAL A 65 -19.05 -5.06 6.97
CA VAL A 65 -18.79 -3.63 7.14
C VAL A 65 -17.32 -3.39 7.52
N LYS A 66 -16.79 -4.13 8.51
CA LYS A 66 -15.39 -3.99 8.94
C LYS A 66 -14.41 -4.38 7.84
N ALA A 67 -14.68 -5.47 7.13
CA ALA A 67 -13.89 -5.95 6.00
C ALA A 67 -13.81 -4.89 4.89
N LEU A 68 -14.95 -4.26 4.56
CA LEU A 68 -15.00 -3.20 3.56
C LEU A 68 -14.18 -1.97 3.99
N VAL A 69 -14.36 -1.50 5.24
CA VAL A 69 -13.61 -0.36 5.78
C VAL A 69 -12.11 -0.64 5.76
N ASN A 70 -11.69 -1.82 6.21
CA ASN A 70 -10.28 -2.21 6.21
C ASN A 70 -9.73 -2.27 4.79
N ALA A 71 -10.44 -2.88 3.84
CA ALA A 71 -10.00 -2.94 2.46
C ALA A 71 -9.83 -1.55 1.83
N VAL A 72 -10.79 -0.64 2.07
CA VAL A 72 -10.72 0.75 1.59
C VAL A 72 -9.54 1.51 2.22
N ASP A 73 -9.32 1.35 3.53
CA ASP A 73 -8.19 1.97 4.24
C ASP A 73 -6.83 1.52 3.66
N HIS A 74 -6.63 0.21 3.52
CA HIS A 74 -5.41 -0.34 2.94
C HIS A 74 -5.19 0.13 1.49
N LEU A 75 -6.25 0.16 0.66
CA LEU A 75 -6.17 0.68 -0.71
C LEU A 75 -5.83 2.17 -0.75
N GLY A 76 -6.39 2.96 0.16
CA GLY A 76 -6.07 4.38 0.31
C GLY A 76 -4.60 4.61 0.66
N SER A 77 -4.07 3.85 1.61
CA SER A 77 -2.65 3.89 2.01
C SER A 77 -1.72 3.52 0.85
N VAL A 78 -2.02 2.45 0.13
CA VAL A 78 -1.25 2.04 -1.07
C VAL A 78 -1.29 3.13 -2.14
N SER A 79 -2.47 3.69 -2.43
CA SER A 79 -2.64 4.74 -3.44
C SER A 79 -1.86 6.01 -3.10
N TYR A 80 -1.89 6.43 -1.83
CA TYR A 80 -1.11 7.56 -1.34
C TYR A 80 0.40 7.36 -1.53
N LYS A 81 0.91 6.17 -1.19
CA LYS A 81 2.34 5.83 -1.37
C LYS A 81 2.76 5.81 -2.83
N VAL A 82 1.94 5.22 -3.72
CA VAL A 82 2.20 5.23 -5.17
C VAL A 82 2.30 6.67 -5.69
N ASN A 83 1.33 7.53 -5.32
CA ASN A 83 1.34 8.92 -5.73
C ASN A 83 2.59 9.67 -5.23
N ALA A 84 3.04 9.41 -4.01
CA ALA A 84 4.26 10.01 -3.47
C ALA A 84 5.51 9.60 -4.29
N ILE A 85 5.68 8.31 -4.57
CA ILE A 85 6.81 7.78 -5.37
C ILE A 85 6.79 8.36 -6.79
N VAL A 86 5.62 8.43 -7.44
CA VAL A 86 5.49 8.98 -8.79
C VAL A 86 5.87 10.47 -8.82
N ASN A 87 5.40 11.26 -7.86
CA ASN A 87 5.72 12.68 -7.78
C ASN A 87 7.21 12.93 -7.54
N GLU A 88 7.86 12.12 -6.69
CA GLU A 88 9.30 12.16 -6.48
C GLU A 88 10.06 11.91 -7.79
N LYS A 89 9.72 10.84 -8.52
CA LYS A 89 10.36 10.52 -9.80
C LYS A 89 10.11 11.56 -10.89
N PHE A 90 8.94 12.19 -10.91
CA PHE A 90 8.67 13.29 -11.82
C PHE A 90 9.52 14.53 -11.50
N SER A 91 9.72 14.83 -10.21
CA SER A 91 10.61 15.90 -9.77
C SER A 91 12.07 15.63 -10.15
N GLU A 92 12.54 14.40 -9.97
CA GLU A 92 13.88 13.96 -10.40
C GLU A 92 14.07 14.13 -11.91
N LEU A 93 13.11 13.68 -12.71
CA LEU A 93 13.14 13.80 -14.18
C LEU A 93 13.20 15.26 -14.62
N SER A 94 12.33 16.12 -14.06
CA SER A 94 12.31 17.55 -14.37
C SER A 94 13.66 18.21 -14.05
N GLY A 95 14.27 17.85 -12.92
CA GLY A 95 15.60 18.32 -12.54
C GLY A 95 16.69 17.87 -13.52
N ALA A 96 16.62 16.64 -14.03
CA ALA A 96 17.55 16.14 -15.04
C ALA A 96 17.37 16.84 -16.40
N GLU A 97 16.14 17.05 -16.85
CA GLU A 97 15.81 17.76 -18.09
C GLU A 97 16.33 19.21 -18.08
N LEU A 98 16.19 19.92 -16.96
CA LEU A 98 16.75 21.26 -16.80
C LEU A 98 18.28 21.26 -16.92
N ARG A 99 18.96 20.28 -16.31
CA ARG A 99 20.42 20.16 -16.41
C ARG A 99 20.87 19.89 -17.84
N ILE A 100 20.17 19.01 -18.55
CA ILE A 100 20.45 18.71 -19.96
C ILE A 100 20.25 19.98 -20.81
N SER A 101 19.17 20.71 -20.59
CA SER A 101 18.88 21.95 -21.31
C SER A 101 19.97 23.01 -21.12
N CYS A 102 20.50 23.16 -19.90
CA CYS A 102 21.62 24.08 -19.63
C CYS A 102 22.92 23.69 -20.34
N ILE A 103 23.18 22.40 -20.54
CA ILE A 103 24.38 21.92 -21.26
C ILE A 103 24.28 22.18 -22.76
N GLN A 104 23.06 22.24 -23.30
CA GLN A 104 22.80 22.44 -24.73
C GLN A 104 22.77 23.93 -25.16
N GLN A 105 22.84 24.86 -24.21
CA GLN A 105 22.89 26.32 -24.45
C GLN A 105 24.33 26.81 -24.60
#